data_AF-A0A4Y3WUE9-F1
#
_entry.id   AF-A0A4Y3WUE9-F1
#
_cell.length_a   1.000
_cell.length_b   1.000
_cell.length_c   1.000
_cell.angle_alpha   90.00
_cell.angle_beta   90.00
_cell.angle_gamma   90.00
#
_symmetry.space_group_name_H-M   'P 1'
#
loop_
_entity.id
_entity.type
_entity.pdbx_description
1 polymer ?
#
loop_
_entity_poly.entity_id
_entity_poly.type
_entity_poly.pdbx_seq_one_letter_code
_entity_poly.pdbx_strand_id
1 'polypeptide(L)'
;MTTSAGRGLLDTSTVIMLPRLTSTDGLPAEPLISAVTLAELSVGPLVATTEHERAARQTVLQQAEADFDPLPFDAAAARAFGRVAAALRRAGRKPQARAYDALIAAVAVAHDLPVHTCNPDDFAAIDDLRVVTVPVPPAR
;
A
#
# COMPACT_ATOMS: atom_id res chain seq x y z
N MET A 1 22.76 7.16 -10.17
CA MET A 1 22.83 6.67 -8.78
C MET A 1 21.47 6.08 -8.45
N THR A 2 21.32 4.77 -8.62
CA THR A 2 20.18 4.03 -8.11
C THR A 2 20.36 3.94 -6.60
N THR A 3 19.68 4.82 -5.85
CA THR A 3 19.54 4.63 -4.41
C THR A 3 18.93 3.25 -4.21
N SER A 4 19.69 2.33 -3.61
CA SER A 4 19.11 1.18 -2.93
C SER A 4 18.13 1.74 -1.91
N ALA A 5 16.85 1.82 -2.27
CA ALA A 5 15.81 2.17 -1.33
C ALA A 5 15.78 1.01 -0.33
N GLY A 6 16.10 1.29 0.94
CA GLY A 6 16.17 0.27 1.99
C GLY A 6 14.80 -0.38 2.26
N ARG A 7 14.33 -0.33 3.50
CA ARG A 7 12.99 -0.80 3.85
C ARG A 7 11.91 0.13 3.29
N GLY A 8 10.82 -0.42 2.80
CA GLY A 8 9.69 0.35 2.25
C GLY A 8 8.36 -0.38 2.38
N LEU A 9 7.29 0.38 2.58
CA LEU A 9 5.93 -0.16 2.71
C LEU A 9 5.27 -0.18 1.33
N LEU A 10 4.86 -1.36 0.86
CA LEU A 10 4.02 -1.50 -0.33
C LEU A 10 2.56 -1.24 0.06
N ASP A 11 1.87 -0.41 -0.70
CA ASP A 11 0.42 -0.30 -0.60
C ASP A 11 -0.28 -1.50 -1.27
N THR A 12 -1.59 -1.61 -1.07
CA THR A 12 -2.38 -2.72 -1.60
C THR A 12 -2.36 -2.78 -3.12
N SER A 13 -2.39 -1.62 -3.79
CA SER A 13 -2.31 -1.55 -5.25
C SER A 13 -1.00 -2.13 -5.79
N THR A 14 0.12 -1.83 -5.13
CA THR A 14 1.44 -2.35 -5.51
C THR A 14 1.54 -3.84 -5.30
N VAL A 15 1.07 -4.37 -4.16
CA VAL A 15 1.08 -5.82 -3.90
C VAL A 15 0.30 -6.57 -4.96
N ILE A 16 -0.87 -6.07 -5.35
CA ILE A 16 -1.69 -6.66 -6.43
C ILE A 16 -0.95 -6.62 -7.78
N MET A 17 -0.17 -5.56 -8.03
CA MET A 17 0.56 -5.37 -9.28
C MET A 17 1.89 -6.12 -9.37
N LEU A 18 2.48 -6.55 -8.23
CA LEU A 18 3.78 -7.24 -8.19
C LEU A 18 3.93 -8.34 -9.26
N PRO A 19 2.96 -9.27 -9.47
CA PRO A 19 3.12 -10.33 -10.46
C PRO A 19 3.14 -9.85 -11.92
N ARG A 20 2.80 -8.58 -12.16
CA ARG A 20 2.72 -7.97 -13.50
C ARG A 20 3.89 -7.02 -13.78
N LEU A 21 4.66 -6.64 -12.77
CA LEU A 21 5.77 -5.71 -12.96
C LEU A 21 6.88 -6.36 -13.79
N THR A 22 7.39 -5.62 -14.78
CA THR A 22 8.49 -6.06 -15.65
C THR A 22 9.85 -5.50 -15.22
N SER A 23 9.87 -4.62 -14.22
CA SER A 23 11.04 -3.96 -13.66
C SER A 23 10.88 -3.81 -12.16
N THR A 24 12.00 -3.76 -11.43
CA THR A 24 12.01 -3.47 -9.99
C THR A 24 12.15 -1.97 -9.70
N ASP A 25 12.00 -1.13 -10.72
CA ASP A 25 12.06 0.32 -10.58
C ASP A 25 11.01 0.81 -9.60
N GLY A 26 11.47 1.58 -8.62
CA GLY A 26 10.61 2.10 -7.57
C GLY A 26 10.21 1.06 -6.51
N LEU A 27 10.69 -0.19 -6.53
CA LEU A 27 10.51 -1.13 -5.42
C LEU A 27 11.63 -0.97 -4.36
N PRO A 28 11.33 -1.19 -3.06
CA PRO A 28 12.34 -1.23 -2.02
C PRO A 28 13.14 -2.54 -2.08
N ALA A 29 14.37 -2.52 -1.56
CA ALA A 29 15.18 -3.72 -1.39
C ALA A 29 14.58 -4.66 -0.33
N GLU A 30 13.94 -4.10 0.69
CA GLU A 30 13.24 -4.83 1.75
C GLU A 30 11.76 -4.40 1.78
N PRO A 31 10.89 -5.04 0.99
CA PRO A 31 9.47 -4.74 0.96
C PRO A 31 8.77 -5.24 2.22
N LEU A 32 7.85 -4.41 2.72
CA LEU A 32 6.97 -4.69 3.84
C LEU A 32 5.53 -4.38 3.43
N ILE A 33 4.55 -4.97 4.11
CA ILE A 33 3.14 -4.59 3.98
C ILE A 33 2.57 -4.22 5.35
N SER A 34 1.42 -3.56 5.37
CA SER A 34 0.68 -3.33 6.60
C SER A 34 -0.39 -4.41 6.81
N ALA A 35 -0.82 -4.62 8.05
CA ALA A 35 -1.98 -5.45 8.35
C ALA A 35 -3.27 -4.94 7.67
N VAL A 36 -3.33 -3.65 7.34
CA VAL A 36 -4.44 -3.04 6.58
C VAL A 36 -4.43 -3.56 5.14
N THR A 37 -3.25 -3.62 4.52
CA THR A 37 -3.06 -4.21 3.18
C THR A 37 -3.47 -5.66 3.17
N LEU A 38 -3.05 -6.45 4.16
CA LEU A 38 -3.48 -7.84 4.29
C LEU A 38 -5.02 -7.93 4.41
N ALA A 39 -5.65 -7.07 5.22
CA ALA A 39 -7.10 -7.06 5.37
C ALA A 39 -7.83 -6.76 4.04
N GLU A 40 -7.33 -5.81 3.24
CA GLU A 40 -7.90 -5.53 1.91
C GLU A 40 -7.76 -6.73 0.97
N LEU A 41 -6.60 -7.40 0.96
CA LEU A 41 -6.39 -8.62 0.19
C LEU A 41 -7.33 -9.75 0.64
N SER A 42 -7.62 -9.87 1.94
CA SER A 42 -8.56 -10.87 2.48
C SER A 42 -10.00 -10.65 2.01
N VAL A 43 -10.43 -9.40 1.81
CA VAL A 43 -11.77 -9.08 1.28
C VAL A 43 -11.88 -9.48 -0.19
N GLY A 44 -10.82 -9.29 -0.97
CA GLY A 44 -10.80 -9.46 -2.42
C GLY A 44 -11.47 -10.74 -2.95
N PRO A 45 -11.03 -11.94 -2.52
CA PRO A 45 -11.63 -13.22 -2.93
C PRO A 45 -13.10 -13.38 -2.52
N LEU A 46 -13.48 -12.85 -1.36
CA LEU A 46 -14.83 -13.00 -0.80
C LEU A 46 -15.89 -12.21 -1.56
N VAL A 47 -15.49 -11.11 -2.20
CA VAL A 47 -16.40 -10.22 -2.96
C VAL A 47 -16.25 -10.36 -4.48
N ALA A 48 -15.41 -11.29 -4.95
CA ALA A 48 -15.21 -11.55 -6.37
C ALA A 48 -16.49 -12.11 -7.02
N THR A 49 -16.81 -11.65 -8.22
CA THR A 49 -18.07 -12.05 -8.90
C THR A 49 -17.89 -13.21 -9.87
N THR A 50 -16.64 -13.64 -10.10
CA THR A 50 -16.32 -14.78 -10.97
C THR A 50 -15.32 -15.72 -10.32
N GLU A 51 -15.38 -17.00 -10.67
CA GLU A 51 -14.41 -18.02 -10.23
C GLU A 51 -12.97 -17.65 -10.57
N HIS A 52 -12.77 -17.10 -11.78
CA HIS A 52 -11.45 -16.70 -12.26
C HIS A 52 -10.87 -15.55 -11.43
N GLU A 53 -11.67 -14.50 -11.18
CA GLU A 53 -11.26 -13.38 -10.35
C GLU A 53 -10.99 -13.82 -8.90
N ARG A 54 -11.86 -14.68 -8.35
CA ARG A 54 -11.70 -15.21 -7.00
C ARG A 54 -10.39 -15.99 -6.87
N ALA A 55 -10.10 -16.89 -7.81
CA ALA A 55 -8.87 -17.66 -7.81
C ALA A 55 -7.64 -16.74 -7.91
N ALA A 56 -7.65 -15.76 -8.82
CA ALA A 56 -6.55 -14.81 -8.97
C ALA A 56 -6.29 -14.00 -7.68
N ARG A 57 -7.36 -13.47 -7.05
CA ARG A 57 -7.24 -12.72 -5.80
C ARG A 57 -6.81 -13.62 -4.63
N GLN A 58 -7.26 -14.88 -4.60
CA GLN A 58 -6.87 -15.84 -3.58
C GLN A 58 -5.37 -16.17 -3.66
N THR A 59 -4.83 -16.31 -4.88
CA THR A 59 -3.39 -16.49 -5.09
C THR A 59 -2.58 -15.31 -4.58
N VAL A 60 -3.02 -14.06 -4.84
CA VAL A 60 -2.33 -12.86 -4.32
C VAL A 60 -2.33 -12.84 -2.79
N LEU A 61 -3.47 -13.14 -2.15
CA LEU A 61 -3.56 -13.22 -0.69
C LEU A 61 -2.60 -14.27 -0.12
N GLN A 62 -2.62 -15.49 -0.64
CA GLN A 62 -1.77 -16.58 -0.16
C GLN A 62 -0.29 -16.27 -0.32
N GLN A 63 0.09 -15.65 -1.44
CA GLN A 63 1.47 -15.23 -1.65
C GLN A 63 1.88 -14.15 -0.65
N ALA A 64 1.02 -13.16 -0.39
CA ALA A 64 1.29 -12.12 0.59
C ALA A 64 1.44 -12.68 2.01
N GLU A 65 0.62 -13.67 2.40
CA GLU A 65 0.72 -14.36 3.69
C GLU A 65 1.99 -15.20 3.83
N ALA A 66 2.51 -15.74 2.72
CA ALA A 66 3.74 -16.52 2.70
C ALA A 66 5.00 -15.64 2.75
N ASP A 67 4.96 -14.47 2.10
CA ASP A 67 6.14 -13.64 1.87
C ASP A 67 6.34 -12.54 2.93
N PHE A 68 5.28 -12.12 3.62
CA PHE A 68 5.33 -10.95 4.50
C PHE A 68 4.86 -11.24 5.93
N ASP A 69 5.53 -10.61 6.88
CA ASP A 69 5.03 -10.39 8.24
C ASP A 69 4.48 -8.95 8.35
N PRO A 70 3.15 -8.74 8.33
CA PRO A 70 2.57 -7.41 8.19
C PRO A 70 2.80 -6.52 9.41
N LEU A 71 3.16 -5.25 9.18
CA LEU A 71 3.25 -4.26 10.25
C LEU A 71 1.85 -3.95 10.82
N PRO A 72 1.68 -3.97 12.16
CA PRO A 72 0.38 -3.74 12.76
C PRO A 72 -0.04 -2.27 12.66
N PHE A 73 -1.35 -2.03 12.62
CA PHE A 73 -1.89 -0.71 12.93
C PHE A 73 -2.00 -0.58 14.46
N ASP A 74 -0.91 -0.14 15.09
CA ASP A 74 -0.80 -0.03 16.54
C ASP A 74 -1.10 1.39 17.08
N ALA A 75 -0.79 1.65 18.35
CA ALA A 75 -1.00 2.95 18.97
C ALA A 75 -0.15 4.09 18.35
N ALA A 76 1.03 3.78 17.82
CA ALA A 76 1.86 4.78 17.13
C ALA A 76 1.25 5.14 15.78
N ALA A 77 0.83 4.14 15.00
CA ALA A 77 0.09 4.33 13.75
C ALA A 77 -1.23 5.10 13.99
N ALA A 78 -1.98 4.77 15.04
CA ALA A 78 -3.22 5.48 15.39
C ALA A 78 -2.98 6.97 15.68
N ARG A 79 -1.86 7.33 16.34
CA ARG A 79 -1.48 8.74 16.54
C ARG A 79 -1.06 9.42 15.25
N ALA A 80 -0.31 8.73 14.39
CA ALA A 80 0.08 9.24 13.08
C ALA A 80 -1.13 9.48 12.17
N PHE A 81 -2.15 8.62 12.24
CA PHE A 81 -3.40 8.74 11.48
C PHE A 81 -4.09 10.08 11.68
N GLY A 82 -4.06 10.64 12.90
CA GLY A 82 -4.63 11.97 13.16
C GLY A 82 -4.01 13.06 12.28
N ARG A 83 -2.70 13.02 12.06
CA ARG A 83 -1.98 13.97 11.19
C ARG A 83 -2.28 13.71 9.72
N VAL A 84 -2.24 12.44 9.30
CA VAL A 84 -2.57 12.01 7.93
C VAL A 84 -3.99 12.45 7.54
N ALA A 85 -4.97 12.16 8.38
CA ALA A 85 -6.36 12.52 8.15
C ALA A 85 -6.58 14.04 8.11
N ALA A 86 -5.84 14.81 8.92
CA ALA A 86 -5.88 16.27 8.88
C ALA A 86 -5.30 16.81 7.56
N ALA A 87 -4.17 16.26 7.09
CA ALA A 87 -3.54 16.64 5.83
C ALA A 87 -4.47 16.37 4.62
N LEU A 88 -5.03 15.17 4.54
CA LEU A 88 -5.97 14.80 3.48
C LEU A 88 -7.24 15.66 3.48
N ARG A 89 -7.77 16.02 4.65
CA ARG A 89 -8.92 16.94 4.78
C ARG A 89 -8.59 18.34 4.29
N ARG A 90 -7.42 18.89 4.64
CA ARG A 90 -6.97 20.22 4.15
C ARG A 90 -6.86 20.25 2.64
N ALA A 91 -6.45 19.14 2.02
CA ALA A 91 -6.34 19.01 0.57
C ALA A 91 -7.69 18.77 -0.14
N GLY A 92 -8.83 18.84 0.56
CA GLY A 92 -10.17 18.71 -0.03
C GLY A 92 -10.49 17.30 -0.57
N ARG A 93 -9.75 16.27 -0.16
CA ARG A 93 -9.96 14.89 -0.63
C ARG A 93 -11.19 14.30 0.07
N LYS A 94 -12.08 13.63 -0.68
CA LYS A 94 -13.32 13.03 -0.14
C LYS A 94 -12.99 11.86 0.82
N PRO A 95 -13.64 11.75 2.01
CA PRO A 95 -13.20 10.83 3.08
C PRO A 95 -13.41 9.33 2.83
N GLN A 96 -14.43 8.94 2.05
CA GLN A 96 -14.89 7.55 2.01
C GLN A 96 -14.07 6.65 1.07
N ALA A 97 -13.49 7.22 0.01
CA ALA A 97 -12.80 6.43 -1.01
C ALA A 97 -11.37 6.00 -0.63
N ARG A 98 -10.83 6.48 0.50
CA ARG A 98 -9.39 6.33 0.84
C ARG A 98 -9.12 6.11 2.33
N ALA A 99 -10.09 5.54 3.05
CA ALA A 99 -9.93 5.26 4.47
C ALA A 99 -8.77 4.30 4.73
N TYR A 100 -8.59 3.29 3.87
CA TYR A 100 -7.50 2.32 3.97
C TYR A 100 -6.14 2.94 3.61
N ASP A 101 -6.04 3.73 2.54
CA ASP A 101 -4.80 4.44 2.19
C ASP A 101 -4.30 5.32 3.34
N ALA A 102 -5.22 6.01 4.02
CA ALA A 102 -4.87 6.84 5.18
C ALA A 102 -4.34 6.00 6.36
N LEU A 103 -4.86 4.78 6.56
CA LEU A 103 -4.35 3.86 7.58
C LEU A 103 -2.99 3.27 7.19
N ILE A 104 -2.81 2.88 5.92
CA ILE A 104 -1.52 2.41 5.37
C ILE A 104 -0.46 3.51 5.53
N ALA A 105 -0.77 4.74 5.13
CA ALA A 105 0.09 5.90 5.30
C ALA A 105 0.44 6.15 6.78
N ALA A 106 -0.53 5.97 7.69
CA ALA A 106 -0.28 6.13 9.11
C ALA A 106 0.70 5.09 9.67
N VAL A 107 0.64 3.84 9.20
CA VAL A 107 1.64 2.81 9.50
C VAL A 107 3.00 3.22 8.95
N ALA A 108 3.08 3.66 7.69
CA ALA A 108 4.33 4.12 7.09
C ALA A 108 4.98 5.27 7.88
N VAL A 109 4.20 6.30 8.24
CA VAL A 109 4.66 7.44 9.04
C VAL A 109 5.13 7.01 10.43
N ALA A 110 4.43 6.07 11.08
CA ALA A 110 4.82 5.60 12.41
C ALA A 110 6.16 4.83 12.41
N HIS A 111 6.51 4.22 11.28
CA HIS A 111 7.74 3.45 11.11
C HIS A 111 8.84 4.19 10.32
N ASP A 112 8.63 5.47 9.95
CA ASP A 112 9.52 6.27 9.09
C ASP A 112 9.87 5.59 7.75
N LEU A 113 8.88 4.88 7.17
CA LEU A 113 9.02 4.17 5.91
C LEU A 113 8.45 4.96 4.74
N PRO A 114 9.08 4.91 3.56
CA PRO A 114 8.44 5.38 2.34
C PRO A 114 7.28 4.45 1.95
N VAL A 115 6.23 5.01 1.37
CA VAL A 115 5.18 4.24 0.69
C VAL A 115 5.55 4.09 -0.78
N HIS A 116 5.59 2.85 -1.23
CA HIS A 116 5.76 2.47 -2.62
C HIS A 116 4.39 2.13 -3.20
N THR A 117 3.97 2.90 -4.20
CA THR A 117 2.59 2.85 -4.70
C THR A 117 2.51 2.97 -6.22
N CYS A 118 1.56 2.27 -6.81
CA CYS A 118 1.14 2.48 -8.21
C CYS A 118 0.23 3.70 -8.38
N ASN A 119 -0.28 4.27 -7.27
CA ASN A 119 -1.23 5.39 -7.24
C ASN A 119 -0.69 6.55 -6.38
N PRO A 120 0.42 7.22 -6.77
CA PRO A 120 1.08 8.22 -5.93
C PRO A 120 0.18 9.40 -5.53
N ASP A 121 -0.79 9.75 -6.36
CA ASP A 121 -1.76 10.82 -6.10
C ASP A 121 -2.61 10.57 -4.85
N ASP A 122 -2.79 9.31 -4.44
CA ASP A 122 -3.56 8.96 -3.24
C ASP A 122 -2.84 9.39 -1.95
N PHE A 123 -1.52 9.51 -2.02
CA PHE A 123 -0.63 9.83 -0.89
C PHE A 123 -0.01 11.23 -0.95
N ALA A 124 -0.03 11.88 -2.12
CA ALA A 124 0.70 13.13 -2.40
C ALA A 124 0.39 14.32 -1.45
N ALA A 125 -0.78 14.32 -0.80
CA ALA A 125 -1.21 15.39 0.10
C ALA A 125 -0.88 15.15 1.58
N ILE A 126 -0.16 14.06 1.90
CA ILE A 126 0.16 13.69 3.28
C ILE A 126 1.51 14.27 3.65
N ASP A 127 1.49 15.24 4.57
CA ASP A 127 2.70 15.86 5.10
C ASP A 127 3.61 14.79 5.75
N ASP A 128 4.92 14.95 5.62
CA ASP A 128 5.96 14.06 6.15
C ASP A 128 5.95 12.60 5.63
N LEU A 129 5.12 12.27 4.64
CA LEU A 129 5.14 10.96 4.00
C LEU A 129 6.02 10.97 2.75
N ARG A 130 7.04 10.11 2.73
CA ARG A 130 7.83 9.85 1.52
C ARG A 130 7.05 8.90 0.61
N VAL A 131 6.79 9.34 -0.62
CA VAL A 131 6.08 8.54 -1.64
C VAL A 131 7.04 8.20 -2.77
N VAL A 132 7.12 6.93 -3.12
CA VAL A 132 7.92 6.41 -4.24
C VAL A 132 6.96 5.78 -5.25
N THR A 133 6.95 6.30 -6.47
CA THR A 133 6.11 5.77 -7.54
C THR A 133 6.68 4.44 -8.05
N VAL A 134 5.82 3.42 -8.12
CA VAL A 134 6.09 2.15 -8.79
C VAL A 134 5.42 2.20 -10.17
N PRO A 135 6.19 2.23 -11.27
CA PRO A 135 5.63 2.30 -12.61
C PRO A 135 4.77 1.07 -12.93
N VAL A 136 3.53 1.30 -13.36
CA VAL A 136 2.68 0.23 -13.88
C VAL A 136 2.93 0.02 -15.38
N PRO A 137 3.03 -1.24 -15.85
CA PRO A 137 3.05 -1.52 -17.28
C PRO A 137 1.76 -1.03 -17.96
N PRO A 138 1.81 -0.63 -19.25
CA PRO A 138 0.60 -0.29 -19.99
C PRO A 138 -0.39 -1.47 -19.99
N ALA A 139 -1.68 -1.17 -19.87
CA ALA A 139 -2.74 -2.17 -19.98
C ALA A 139 -2.64 -2.87 -21.35
N ARG A 140 -2.69 -4.21 -21.34
CA ARG A 140 -2.74 -5.03 -22.56
C ARG A 140 -4.12 -4.98 -23.19
#